data_AF-A0A7S6VWC4-F1
#
_entry.id   AF-A0A7S6VWC4-F1
#
_cell.length_a   1.000
_cell.length_b   1.000
_cell.length_c   1.000
_cell.angle_alpha   90.00
_cell.angle_beta   90.00
_cell.angle_gamma   90.00
#
_symmetry.space_group_name_H-M   'P 1'
#
loop_
_entity.id
_entity.type
_entity.pdbx_description
1 polymer ?
#
loop_
_entity_poly.entity_id
_entity_poly.type
_entity_poly.pdbx_seq_one_letter_code
_entity_poly.pdbx_strand_id
1 'polypeptide(L)'
;MKNNYDVKVVSNCDQLKTSITIYKDKKIIFSRVLNALSNDGILSLTGKYFFIQLFRSDHEDSNKSFLFDLVAGNVLFGRILECGIRGKFYFDNCDRLFISTEYGEFEINQNGEIPNIESYYRNCLNAGGECSIYLLKRYLERQNFSQDACKRVISSIDKTIPLLFDTFHGAYSGAEVFKIRAELMERNEHYEEALQSYFNAKFLNNKITVKRKISNLCKKLNIDMDQLKASEIVQKLLKNNIEIRELEMENSRIARESYFNKLR
;
A
#
# COMPACT_ATOMS: atom_id res chain seq x y z
N MET A 1 -30.21 23.90 -7.76
CA MET A 1 -29.26 24.96 -8.16
C MET A 1 -27.93 24.30 -8.45
N LYS A 2 -27.31 24.52 -9.63
CA LYS A 2 -25.94 24.05 -9.87
C LYS A 2 -25.01 24.94 -9.06
N ASN A 3 -24.39 24.39 -8.02
CA ASN A 3 -23.34 25.09 -7.29
C ASN A 3 -22.16 25.30 -8.25
N ASN A 4 -21.85 26.56 -8.56
CA ASN A 4 -20.85 26.91 -9.57
C ASN A 4 -19.47 27.04 -8.92
N TYR A 5 -18.92 25.89 -8.51
CA TYR A 5 -17.54 25.80 -8.03
C TYR A 5 -16.60 25.43 -9.17
N ASP A 6 -15.39 25.99 -9.15
CA ASP A 6 -14.29 25.59 -10.01
C ASP A 6 -13.05 25.33 -9.16
N VAL A 7 -12.32 24.27 -9.46
CA VAL A 7 -11.18 23.80 -8.67
C VAL A 7 -9.97 23.70 -9.57
N LYS A 8 -8.92 24.43 -9.20
CA LYS A 8 -7.64 24.41 -9.90
C LYS A 8 -6.57 23.84 -8.98
N VAL A 9 -6.09 22.64 -9.31
CA VAL A 9 -4.95 21.99 -8.66
C VAL A 9 -3.78 21.98 -9.64
N VAL A 10 -2.69 22.67 -9.33
CA VAL A 10 -1.50 22.76 -10.19
C VAL A 10 -0.29 22.24 -9.43
N SER A 11 0.35 21.22 -9.98
CA SER A 11 1.58 20.66 -9.43
C SER A 11 2.80 21.17 -10.19
N ASN A 12 3.78 21.70 -9.46
CA ASN A 12 5.09 22.09 -9.96
C ASN A 12 6.09 20.97 -9.63
N CYS A 13 6.43 20.18 -10.65
CA CYS A 13 7.32 19.02 -10.51
C CYS A 13 8.76 19.40 -10.16
N ASP A 14 9.25 20.56 -10.58
CA ASP A 14 10.62 21.00 -10.31
C ASP A 14 10.80 21.39 -8.84
N GLN A 15 9.76 22.00 -8.25
CA GLN A 15 9.77 22.45 -6.86
C GLN A 15 9.14 21.43 -5.89
N LEU A 16 8.54 20.35 -6.42
CA LEU A 16 7.75 19.37 -5.65
C LEU A 16 6.65 20.02 -4.81
N LYS A 17 5.89 20.95 -5.41
CA LYS A 17 4.81 21.70 -4.74
C LYS A 17 3.49 21.58 -5.48
N THR A 18 2.39 21.71 -4.74
CA THR A 18 1.04 21.82 -5.30
C THR A 18 0.38 23.11 -4.84
N SER A 19 -0.12 23.87 -5.80
CA SER A 19 -0.98 25.03 -5.57
C SER A 19 -2.44 24.64 -5.79
N ILE A 20 -3.28 24.94 -4.81
CA ILE A 20 -4.73 24.74 -4.84
C ILE A 20 -5.39 26.10 -4.88
N THR A 21 -6.33 26.29 -5.80
CA THR A 21 -7.22 27.45 -5.81
C THR A 21 -8.64 26.99 -6.08
N ILE A 22 -9.58 27.39 -5.23
CA ILE A 22 -11.00 27.05 -5.37
C ILE A 22 -11.79 28.34 -5.55
N TYR A 23 -12.65 28.35 -6.56
CA TYR A 23 -13.49 29.46 -6.94
C TYR A 23 -14.96 29.12 -6.67
N LYS A 24 -15.71 30.12 -6.20
CA LYS A 24 -17.18 30.12 -6.20
C LYS A 24 -17.65 31.35 -6.94
N ASP A 25 -18.44 31.17 -8.00
CA ASP A 25 -18.92 32.27 -8.84
C ASP A 25 -17.77 33.18 -9.34
N LYS A 26 -16.66 32.56 -9.79
CA LYS A 26 -15.41 33.19 -10.25
C LYS A 26 -14.61 33.96 -9.19
N LYS A 27 -15.04 33.97 -7.92
CA LYS A 27 -14.27 34.54 -6.81
C LYS A 27 -13.46 33.45 -6.11
N ILE A 28 -12.21 33.74 -5.79
CA ILE A 28 -11.37 32.84 -5.00
C ILE A 28 -11.94 32.77 -3.58
N ILE A 29 -12.31 31.58 -3.13
CA ILE A 29 -12.77 31.33 -1.76
C ILE A 29 -11.73 30.58 -0.94
N PHE A 30 -10.76 29.93 -1.60
CA PHE A 30 -9.69 29.21 -0.95
C PHE A 30 -8.45 29.19 -1.83
N SER A 31 -7.28 29.40 -1.24
CA SER A 31 -6.00 29.19 -1.90
C SER A 31 -4.96 28.69 -0.91
N ARG A 32 -4.18 27.69 -1.32
CA ARG A 32 -3.12 27.11 -0.49
C ARG A 32 -2.01 26.52 -1.35
N VAL A 33 -0.79 26.59 -0.84
CA VAL A 33 0.36 25.88 -1.40
C VAL A 33 0.77 24.79 -0.41
N LEU A 34 0.97 23.58 -0.91
CA LEU A 34 1.45 22.41 -0.18
C LEU A 34 2.80 21.98 -0.75
N ASN A 35 3.70 21.50 0.10
CA ASN A 35 5.08 21.20 -0.28
C ASN A 35 5.30 19.75 -0.73
N ALA A 36 4.32 19.20 -1.43
CA ALA A 36 4.39 17.90 -2.11
C ALA A 36 3.48 17.92 -3.34
N LEU A 37 3.68 16.96 -4.25
CA LEU A 37 2.90 16.86 -5.49
C LEU A 37 1.52 16.24 -5.23
N SER A 38 0.51 16.64 -5.99
CA SER A 38 -0.85 16.11 -5.86
C SER A 38 -0.99 14.74 -6.49
N ASN A 39 -1.54 13.77 -5.74
CA ASN A 39 -2.03 12.51 -6.29
C ASN A 39 -3.46 12.65 -6.81
N ASP A 40 -4.35 13.10 -5.93
CA ASP A 40 -5.79 13.15 -6.15
C ASP A 40 -6.36 14.30 -5.32
N GLY A 41 -7.39 14.96 -5.83
CA GLY A 41 -8.00 16.13 -5.22
C GLY A 41 -9.47 16.25 -5.59
N ILE A 42 -10.34 16.31 -4.59
CA ILE A 42 -11.80 16.27 -4.79
C ILE A 42 -12.50 17.32 -3.91
N LEU A 43 -13.48 17.99 -4.50
CA LEU A 43 -14.36 18.92 -3.81
C LEU A 43 -15.67 18.19 -3.46
N SER A 44 -16.20 18.43 -2.26
CA SER A 44 -17.48 17.90 -1.84
C SER A 44 -18.63 18.50 -2.67
N LEU A 45 -19.78 17.83 -2.74
CA LEU A 45 -20.90 18.26 -3.60
C LEU A 45 -21.48 19.62 -3.20
N THR A 46 -21.47 19.93 -1.90
CA THR A 46 -21.89 21.26 -1.42
C THR A 46 -20.79 22.32 -1.57
N GLY A 47 -19.56 21.91 -1.90
CA GLY A 47 -18.36 22.73 -1.88
C GLY A 47 -17.93 23.17 -0.48
N LYS A 48 -18.41 22.49 0.57
CA LYS A 48 -18.00 22.76 1.95
C LYS A 48 -16.60 22.22 2.26
N TYR A 49 -16.25 21.07 1.70
CA TYR A 49 -14.97 20.43 1.99
C TYR A 49 -14.14 20.20 0.73
N PHE A 50 -12.82 20.29 0.88
CA PHE A 50 -11.86 19.88 -0.14
C PHE A 50 -10.90 18.85 0.45
N PHE A 51 -10.77 17.71 -0.21
CA PHE A 51 -9.79 16.68 0.13
C PHE A 51 -8.69 16.66 -0.92
N ILE A 52 -7.44 16.49 -0.48
CA ILE A 52 -6.30 16.25 -1.37
C ILE A 52 -5.36 15.23 -0.76
N GLN A 53 -4.85 14.34 -1.58
CA GLN A 53 -3.76 13.44 -1.25
C GLN A 53 -2.49 13.90 -1.96
N LEU A 54 -1.38 13.92 -1.23
CA LEU A 54 -0.08 14.31 -1.76
C LEU A 54 0.87 13.11 -1.86
N PHE A 55 1.83 13.20 -2.77
CA PHE A 55 2.92 12.24 -2.97
C PHE A 55 4.25 12.96 -3.21
N ARG A 56 5.35 12.20 -3.05
CA ARG A 56 6.73 12.53 -3.49
C ARG A 56 7.19 13.96 -3.21
N SER A 57 7.81 14.12 -2.06
CA SER A 57 8.64 15.24 -1.66
C SER A 57 9.53 14.81 -0.49
N ASP A 58 10.58 15.58 -0.21
CA ASP A 58 11.37 15.46 1.02
C ASP A 58 10.78 16.28 2.18
N HIS A 59 9.70 17.02 1.94
CA HIS A 59 8.97 17.78 2.97
C HIS A 59 8.06 16.88 3.81
N GLU A 60 7.68 17.35 5.01
CA GLU A 60 6.73 16.68 5.88
C GLU A 60 5.31 16.51 5.29
N ASP A 61 5.00 17.18 4.17
CA ASP A 61 3.71 17.07 3.48
C ASP A 61 3.65 15.80 2.62
N SER A 62 4.80 15.19 2.37
CA SER A 62 4.94 14.00 1.53
C SER A 62 4.10 12.85 2.08
N ASN A 63 3.31 12.23 1.20
CA ASN A 63 2.41 11.11 1.49
C ASN A 63 1.27 11.43 2.49
N LYS A 64 1.09 12.69 2.90
CA LYS A 64 -0.07 13.10 3.71
C LYS A 64 -1.30 13.33 2.82
N SER A 65 -2.46 13.12 3.44
CA SER A 65 -3.74 13.61 2.94
C SER A 65 -4.24 14.73 3.83
N PHE A 66 -4.92 15.71 3.21
CA PHE A 66 -5.52 16.84 3.89
C PHE A 66 -7.01 16.91 3.59
N LEU A 67 -7.79 17.25 4.61
CA LEU A 67 -9.19 17.66 4.48
C LEU A 67 -9.33 19.08 5.00
N PHE A 68 -9.87 19.96 4.15
CA PHE A 68 -10.11 21.37 4.47
C PHE A 68 -11.61 21.60 4.63
N ASP A 69 -12.00 22.36 5.66
CA ASP A 69 -13.31 22.99 5.72
C ASP A 69 -13.19 24.39 5.09
N LEU A 70 -13.83 24.56 3.94
CA LEU A 70 -13.78 25.80 3.16
C LEU A 70 -14.68 26.90 3.73
N VAL A 71 -15.65 26.54 4.58
CA VAL A 71 -16.54 27.49 5.24
C VAL A 71 -15.86 28.07 6.47
N ALA A 72 -15.23 27.21 7.29
CA ALA A 72 -14.49 27.63 8.47
C ALA A 72 -13.07 28.11 8.15
N GLY A 73 -12.53 27.77 6.96
CA GLY A 73 -11.20 28.17 6.52
C GLY A 73 -10.06 27.43 7.24
N ASN A 74 -10.33 26.28 7.87
CA ASN A 74 -9.35 25.51 8.63
C ASN A 74 -9.07 24.14 8.01
N VAL A 75 -7.98 23.52 8.48
CA VAL A 75 -7.63 22.13 8.18
C VAL A 75 -8.31 21.24 9.21
N LEU A 76 -9.14 20.30 8.76
CA LEU A 76 -9.74 19.29 9.64
C LEU A 76 -8.72 18.21 9.99
N PHE A 77 -7.97 17.71 9.00
CA PHE A 77 -6.80 16.86 9.25
C PHE A 77 -5.72 17.02 8.18
N GLY A 78 -4.49 16.66 8.54
CA GLY A 78 -3.31 16.59 7.65
C GLY A 78 -2.39 15.46 8.07
N ARG A 79 -2.61 14.24 7.58
CA ARG A 79 -1.92 13.03 8.07
C ARG A 79 -1.79 11.96 6.99
N ILE A 80 -0.89 11.01 7.20
CA ILE A 80 -0.84 9.78 6.42
C ILE A 80 -2.05 8.93 6.83
N LEU A 81 -2.91 8.60 5.88
CA LEU A 81 -4.10 7.79 6.13
C LEU A 81 -3.74 6.32 6.34
N GLU A 82 -4.55 5.65 7.16
CA GLU A 82 -4.35 4.23 7.48
C GLU A 82 -4.46 3.33 6.24
N CYS A 83 -5.38 3.66 5.33
CA CYS A 83 -5.58 2.99 4.04
C CYS A 83 -4.53 3.34 2.97
N GLY A 84 -3.58 4.23 3.27
CA GLY A 84 -2.55 4.66 2.33
C GLY A 84 -3.09 5.42 1.12
N ILE A 85 -2.50 5.14 -0.04
CA ILE A 85 -2.73 5.88 -1.31
C ILE A 85 -3.45 5.06 -2.39
N ARG A 86 -3.83 3.81 -2.08
CA ARG A 86 -4.41 2.89 -3.07
C ARG A 86 -5.92 2.87 -2.92
N GLY A 87 -6.60 3.55 -3.83
CA GLY A 87 -8.05 3.61 -3.91
C GLY A 87 -8.52 4.87 -4.61
N LYS A 88 -9.83 5.00 -4.74
CA LYS A 88 -10.47 6.21 -5.24
C LYS A 88 -11.19 6.91 -4.09
N PHE A 89 -10.81 8.15 -3.82
CA PHE A 89 -11.51 8.96 -2.84
C PHE A 89 -12.75 9.60 -3.47
N TYR A 90 -13.81 9.75 -2.70
CA TYR A 90 -15.02 10.45 -3.13
C TYR A 90 -15.81 10.99 -1.93
N PHE A 91 -16.64 12.00 -2.18
CA PHE A 91 -17.65 12.45 -1.24
C PHE A 91 -19.00 11.84 -1.61
N ASP A 92 -19.79 11.44 -0.61
CA ASP A 92 -21.18 11.07 -0.82
C ASP A 92 -22.10 12.31 -0.90
N ASN A 93 -23.41 12.07 -1.04
CA ASN A 93 -24.43 13.13 -1.11
C ASN A 93 -24.57 13.97 0.17
N CYS A 94 -23.97 13.52 1.28
CA CYS A 94 -23.97 14.19 2.58
C CYS A 94 -22.60 14.81 2.90
N ASP A 95 -21.71 14.92 1.90
CA ASP A 95 -20.31 15.36 2.03
C ASP A 95 -19.47 14.55 3.04
N ARG A 96 -19.78 13.27 3.23
CA ARG A 96 -18.88 12.35 3.96
C ARG A 96 -17.84 11.82 3.01
N LEU A 97 -16.59 11.79 3.46
CA LEU A 97 -15.45 11.30 2.67
C LEU A 97 -15.37 9.79 2.74
N PHE A 98 -15.21 9.13 1.60
CA PHE A 98 -15.01 7.70 1.48
C PHE A 98 -13.78 7.38 0.64
N ILE A 99 -13.22 6.19 0.88
CA ILE A 99 -12.26 5.54 -0.01
C ILE A 99 -12.86 4.25 -0.55
N SER A 100 -12.83 4.08 -1.87
CA SER A 100 -13.15 2.82 -2.55
C SER A 100 -11.85 2.09 -2.89
N THR A 101 -11.72 0.87 -2.41
CA THR A 101 -10.53 0.01 -2.57
C THR A 101 -10.94 -1.38 -3.07
N GLU A 102 -9.97 -2.22 -3.40
CA GLU A 102 -10.22 -3.65 -3.69
C GLU A 102 -10.81 -4.42 -2.48
N TYR A 103 -10.76 -3.84 -1.26
CA TYR A 103 -11.30 -4.42 -0.03
C TYR A 103 -12.69 -3.90 0.32
N GLY A 104 -13.28 -3.04 -0.53
CA GLY A 104 -14.57 -2.39 -0.31
C GLY A 104 -14.46 -0.89 -0.07
N GLU A 105 -15.55 -0.32 0.42
CA GLU A 105 -15.72 1.12 0.63
C GLU A 105 -15.76 1.46 2.12
N PHE A 106 -15.00 2.49 2.51
CA PHE A 106 -14.83 2.84 3.91
C PHE A 106 -14.90 4.35 4.10
N GLU A 107 -15.69 4.79 5.08
CA GLU A 107 -15.77 6.20 5.47
C GLU A 107 -14.46 6.64 6.14
N ILE A 108 -14.04 7.87 5.87
CA ILE A 108 -12.95 8.57 6.54
C ILE A 108 -13.57 9.75 7.27
N ASN A 109 -13.47 9.75 8.60
CA ASN A 109 -14.01 10.82 9.42
C ASN A 109 -13.17 12.10 9.30
N GLN A 110 -13.62 13.16 9.97
CA GLN A 110 -12.96 14.47 9.97
C GLN A 110 -11.59 14.49 10.68
N ASN A 111 -11.18 13.39 11.32
CA ASN A 111 -9.85 13.21 11.93
C ASN A 111 -8.90 12.39 11.03
N GLY A 112 -9.36 11.99 9.83
CA GLY A 112 -8.61 11.16 8.90
C GLY A 112 -8.52 9.69 9.33
N GLU A 113 -9.54 9.19 10.04
CA GLU A 113 -9.60 7.83 10.57
C GLU A 113 -10.75 7.07 9.92
N ILE A 114 -10.61 5.75 9.79
CA ILE A 114 -11.70 4.87 9.38
C ILE A 114 -12.44 4.43 10.65
N PRO A 115 -13.69 4.87 10.92
CA PRO A 115 -14.37 4.58 12.18
C PRO A 115 -14.53 3.07 12.45
N ASN A 116 -14.76 2.28 11.39
CA ASN A 116 -14.83 0.83 11.46
C ASN A 116 -13.56 0.17 10.88
N ILE A 117 -12.40 0.55 11.42
CA ILE A 117 -11.10 0.07 10.93
C ILE A 117 -10.95 -1.47 11.04
N GLU A 118 -11.64 -2.11 12.00
CA GLU A 118 -11.61 -3.57 12.13
C GLU A 118 -12.29 -4.28 10.95
N SER A 119 -13.33 -3.69 10.36
CA SER A 119 -13.91 -4.19 9.11
C SER A 119 -12.93 -4.05 7.94
N TYR A 120 -12.22 -2.91 7.87
CA TYR A 120 -11.19 -2.67 6.86
C TYR A 120 -10.09 -3.74 6.90
N TYR A 121 -9.49 -3.99 8.06
CA TYR A 121 -8.46 -5.02 8.18
C TYR A 121 -8.98 -6.42 7.88
N ARG A 122 -10.21 -6.75 8.31
CA ARG A 122 -10.82 -8.05 8.01
C ARG A 122 -10.96 -8.27 6.51
N ASN A 123 -11.39 -7.26 5.77
CA ASN A 123 -11.51 -7.35 4.32
C ASN A 123 -10.14 -7.44 3.65
N CYS A 124 -9.14 -6.68 4.14
CA CYS A 124 -7.75 -6.78 3.67
C CYS A 124 -7.20 -8.21 3.86
N LEU A 125 -7.36 -8.77 5.06
CA LEU A 125 -6.91 -10.11 5.40
C LEU A 125 -7.62 -11.19 4.57
N ASN A 126 -8.90 -11.01 4.30
CA ASN A 126 -9.70 -11.94 3.52
C ASN A 126 -9.30 -11.97 2.03
N ALA A 127 -9.04 -10.79 1.45
CA ALA A 127 -8.63 -10.65 0.06
C ALA A 127 -7.21 -11.17 -0.19
N GLY A 128 -6.29 -10.97 0.75
CA GLY A 128 -4.94 -11.55 0.68
C GLY A 128 -4.07 -10.98 -0.44
N GLY A 129 -4.11 -9.67 -0.73
CA GLY A 129 -3.31 -9.04 -1.79
C GLY A 129 -1.88 -8.64 -1.38
N GLU A 130 -0.99 -8.47 -2.37
CA GLU A 130 0.40 -7.98 -2.18
C GLU A 130 0.44 -6.63 -1.43
N CYS A 131 -0.52 -5.75 -1.71
CA CYS A 131 -0.64 -4.44 -1.09
C CYS A 131 -0.91 -4.49 0.42
N SER A 132 -1.41 -5.63 0.91
CA SER A 132 -1.80 -5.79 2.31
C SER A 132 -0.61 -5.91 3.26
N ILE A 133 0.61 -6.23 2.78
CA ILE A 133 1.78 -6.52 3.63
C ILE A 133 2.04 -5.42 4.67
N TYR A 134 1.96 -4.14 4.25
CA TYR A 134 2.14 -3.00 5.14
C TYR A 134 0.99 -2.85 6.16
N LEU A 135 -0.22 -3.25 5.79
CA LEU A 135 -1.41 -3.25 6.64
C LEU A 135 -1.38 -4.42 7.64
N LEU A 136 -0.78 -5.56 7.29
CA LEU A 136 -0.65 -6.73 8.18
C LEU A 136 0.10 -6.37 9.47
N LYS A 137 1.21 -5.62 9.34
CA LYS A 137 1.99 -5.19 10.51
C LYS A 137 1.17 -4.28 11.44
N ARG A 138 0.46 -3.31 10.89
CA ARG A 138 -0.38 -2.39 11.67
C ARG A 138 -1.54 -3.12 12.34
N TYR A 139 -2.17 -4.06 11.64
CA TYR A 139 -3.17 -4.94 12.23
C TYR A 139 -2.59 -5.73 13.42
N LEU A 140 -1.42 -6.35 13.27
CA LEU A 140 -0.77 -7.09 14.36
C LEU A 140 -0.46 -6.19 15.56
N GLU A 141 0.08 -4.99 15.33
CA GLU A 141 0.36 -4.02 16.39
C GLU A 141 -0.91 -3.65 17.16
N ARG A 142 -2.03 -3.37 16.47
CA ARG A 142 -3.32 -3.08 17.11
C ARG A 142 -3.86 -4.24 17.93
N GLN A 143 -3.63 -5.46 17.46
CA GLN A 143 -4.04 -6.68 18.15
C GLN A 143 -3.01 -7.16 19.20
N ASN A 144 -2.01 -6.33 19.52
CA ASN A 144 -0.90 -6.65 20.42
C ASN A 144 -0.22 -7.99 20.09
N PHE A 145 -0.18 -8.33 18.80
CA PHE A 145 0.35 -9.59 18.29
C PHE A 145 -0.23 -10.83 19.00
N SER A 146 -1.54 -10.83 19.27
CA SER A 146 -2.23 -12.01 19.82
C SER A 146 -2.04 -13.24 18.92
N GLN A 147 -2.15 -14.44 19.50
CA GLN A 147 -2.04 -15.68 18.73
C GLN A 147 -3.10 -15.76 17.62
N ASP A 148 -4.33 -15.32 17.88
CA ASP A 148 -5.41 -15.28 16.88
C ASP A 148 -5.07 -14.33 15.72
N ALA A 149 -4.54 -13.14 16.02
CA ALA A 149 -4.11 -12.19 15.00
C ALA A 149 -2.97 -12.75 14.15
N CYS A 150 -1.98 -13.42 14.77
CA CYS A 150 -0.90 -14.08 14.04
C CYS A 150 -1.44 -15.15 13.08
N LYS A 151 -2.37 -16.00 13.54
CA LYS A 151 -3.00 -17.04 12.72
C LYS A 151 -3.77 -16.45 11.54
N ARG A 152 -4.54 -15.38 11.75
CA ARG A 152 -5.26 -14.68 10.66
C ARG A 152 -4.31 -14.10 9.62
N VAL A 153 -3.21 -13.49 10.06
CA VAL A 153 -2.20 -12.93 9.16
C VAL A 153 -1.49 -14.03 8.39
N ILE A 154 -1.11 -15.14 9.02
CA ILE A 154 -0.54 -16.31 8.32
C ILE A 154 -1.51 -16.83 7.27
N SER A 155 -2.80 -16.98 7.61
CA SER A 155 -3.83 -17.42 6.65
C SER A 155 -4.00 -16.43 5.48
N SER A 156 -3.89 -15.13 5.74
CA SER A 156 -3.91 -14.11 4.69
C SER A 156 -2.68 -14.21 3.77
N ILE A 157 -1.48 -14.38 4.35
CA ILE A 157 -0.23 -14.59 3.63
C ILE A 157 -0.33 -15.82 2.72
N ASP A 158 -0.88 -16.93 3.21
CA ASP A 158 -0.99 -18.16 2.43
C ASP A 158 -1.92 -17.95 1.20
N LYS A 159 -2.91 -17.04 1.28
CA LYS A 159 -3.73 -16.61 0.13
C LYS A 159 -3.01 -15.65 -0.82
N THR A 160 -2.03 -14.88 -0.31
CA THR A 160 -1.23 -13.95 -1.13
C THR A 160 -0.28 -14.66 -2.06
N ILE A 161 0.32 -15.77 -1.63
CA ILE A 161 1.37 -16.45 -2.40
C ILE A 161 0.94 -16.79 -3.84
N PRO A 162 -0.25 -17.39 -4.09
CA PRO A 162 -0.74 -17.62 -5.46
C PRO A 162 -0.88 -16.35 -6.30
N LEU A 163 -1.26 -15.22 -5.71
CA LEU A 163 -1.45 -13.96 -6.43
C LEU A 163 -0.14 -13.33 -6.90
N LEU A 164 0.99 -13.72 -6.30
CA LEU A 164 2.31 -13.20 -6.67
C LEU A 164 2.85 -13.81 -7.96
N PHE A 165 2.29 -14.94 -8.42
CA PHE A 165 2.77 -15.64 -9.62
C PHE A 165 2.69 -14.79 -10.88
N ASP A 166 1.71 -13.89 -10.95
CA ASP A 166 1.41 -13.07 -12.14
C ASP A 166 1.89 -11.62 -12.00
N THR A 167 2.85 -11.37 -11.10
CA THR A 167 3.31 -10.01 -10.78
C THR A 167 4.78 -9.80 -11.13
N PHE A 168 5.10 -8.66 -11.73
CA PHE A 168 6.47 -8.24 -12.02
C PHE A 168 7.38 -8.27 -10.80
N HIS A 169 6.87 -7.90 -9.63
CA HIS A 169 7.59 -7.87 -8.36
C HIS A 169 7.39 -9.14 -7.51
N GLY A 170 6.76 -10.19 -8.05
CA GLY A 170 6.32 -11.37 -7.29
C GLY A 170 7.39 -12.05 -6.46
N ALA A 171 8.61 -12.23 -6.98
CA ALA A 171 9.70 -12.83 -6.20
C ALA A 171 10.15 -11.93 -5.05
N TYR A 172 10.24 -10.61 -5.27
CA TYR A 172 10.62 -9.65 -4.23
C TYR A 172 9.56 -9.60 -3.12
N SER A 173 8.30 -9.44 -3.51
CA SER A 173 7.19 -9.35 -2.58
C SER A 173 6.95 -10.67 -1.86
N GLY A 174 7.11 -11.80 -2.56
CA GLY A 174 7.07 -13.14 -1.97
C GLY A 174 8.13 -13.32 -0.90
N ALA A 175 9.35 -12.81 -1.13
CA ALA A 175 10.41 -12.88 -0.14
C ALA A 175 10.04 -12.15 1.17
N GLU A 176 9.45 -10.95 1.08
CA GLU A 176 8.97 -10.21 2.25
C GLU A 176 7.81 -10.91 2.96
N VAL A 177 6.85 -11.45 2.19
CA VAL A 177 5.72 -12.23 2.72
C VAL A 177 6.20 -13.47 3.49
N PHE A 178 7.13 -14.25 2.93
CA PHE A 178 7.69 -15.43 3.60
C PHE A 178 8.50 -15.06 4.85
N LYS A 179 9.20 -13.93 4.85
CA LYS A 179 9.90 -13.43 6.03
C LYS A 179 8.91 -13.12 7.15
N ILE A 180 7.83 -12.40 6.88
CA ILE A 180 6.80 -12.09 7.88
C ILE A 180 6.15 -13.38 8.39
N ARG A 181 5.82 -14.31 7.49
CA ARG A 181 5.30 -15.63 7.87
C ARG A 181 6.24 -16.35 8.83
N ALA A 182 7.55 -16.35 8.54
CA ALA A 182 8.55 -16.98 9.37
C ALA A 182 8.67 -16.35 10.76
N GLU A 183 8.65 -15.01 10.84
CA GLU A 183 8.68 -14.27 12.10
C GLU A 183 7.46 -14.59 12.97
N LEU A 184 6.28 -14.71 12.36
CA LEU A 184 5.04 -15.10 13.06
C LEU A 184 5.03 -16.56 13.50
N MET A 185 5.55 -17.48 12.67
CA MET A 185 5.69 -18.89 13.03
C MET A 185 6.70 -19.07 14.18
N GLU A 186 7.86 -18.42 14.10
CA GLU A 186 8.89 -18.46 15.14
C GLU A 186 8.34 -17.93 16.48
N ARG A 187 7.58 -16.84 16.45
CA ARG A 187 6.91 -16.26 17.63
C ARG A 187 5.93 -17.22 18.29
N ASN A 188 5.25 -18.04 17.49
CA ASN A 188 4.28 -19.03 17.95
C ASN A 188 4.91 -20.42 18.13
N GLU A 189 6.24 -20.51 18.19
CA GLU A 189 7.01 -21.73 18.43
C GLU A 189 6.85 -22.84 17.36
N HIS A 190 6.32 -22.48 16.19
CA HIS A 190 6.28 -23.31 14.99
C HIS A 190 7.62 -23.24 14.26
N TYR A 191 8.66 -23.81 14.88
CA TYR A 191 10.05 -23.60 14.47
C TYR A 191 10.41 -24.22 13.11
N GLU A 192 9.81 -25.36 12.75
CA GLU A 192 10.06 -26.03 11.47
C GLU A 192 9.47 -25.21 10.32
N GLU A 193 8.23 -24.76 10.46
CA GLU A 193 7.54 -23.92 9.48
C GLU A 193 8.20 -22.54 9.37
N ALA A 194 8.71 -22.00 10.47
CA ALA A 194 9.51 -20.79 10.49
C ALA A 194 10.81 -20.97 9.70
N LEU A 195 11.54 -22.06 9.92
CA LEU A 195 12.78 -22.36 9.22
C LEU A 195 12.54 -22.47 7.70
N GLN A 196 11.55 -23.25 7.29
CA GLN A 196 11.20 -23.38 5.87
C GLN A 196 10.82 -22.02 5.26
N SER A 197 10.09 -21.19 5.98
CA SER A 197 9.65 -19.87 5.49
C SER A 197 10.82 -18.88 5.39
N TYR A 198 11.74 -18.85 6.35
CA TYR A 198 12.97 -18.04 6.25
C TYR A 198 13.85 -18.49 5.09
N PHE A 199 13.98 -19.80 4.88
CA PHE A 199 14.75 -20.34 3.76
C PHE A 199 14.12 -19.96 2.42
N ASN A 200 12.80 -20.11 2.28
CA ASN A 200 12.03 -19.67 1.12
C ASN A 200 12.22 -18.17 0.83
N ALA A 201 12.14 -17.32 1.85
CA ALA A 201 12.39 -15.88 1.72
C ALA A 201 13.79 -15.59 1.18
N LYS A 202 14.81 -16.27 1.73
CA LYS A 202 16.20 -16.11 1.33
C LYS A 202 16.46 -16.62 -0.10
N PHE A 203 15.77 -17.69 -0.50
CA PHE A 203 15.87 -18.28 -1.83
C PHE A 203 15.30 -17.34 -2.90
N LEU A 204 14.13 -16.73 -2.64
CA LEU A 204 13.52 -15.75 -3.54
C LEU A 204 14.35 -14.46 -3.66
N ASN A 205 14.95 -14.01 -2.55
CA ASN A 205 15.77 -12.81 -2.52
C ASN A 205 16.97 -12.98 -1.59
N ASN A 206 18.16 -13.13 -2.18
CA ASN A 206 19.41 -13.30 -1.45
C ASN A 206 19.82 -12.05 -0.62
N LYS A 207 19.19 -10.89 -0.81
CA LYS A 207 19.44 -9.69 0.00
C LYS A 207 18.59 -9.64 1.28
N ILE A 208 17.58 -10.50 1.42
CA ILE A 208 16.84 -10.59 2.68
C ILE A 208 17.76 -11.04 3.82
N THR A 209 17.70 -10.29 4.92
CA THR A 209 18.59 -10.43 6.08
C THR A 209 17.97 -11.39 7.10
N VAL A 210 18.04 -12.70 6.80
CA VAL A 210 17.50 -13.78 7.67
C VAL A 210 18.51 -14.91 7.95
N LYS A 211 19.75 -14.83 7.44
CA LYS A 211 20.77 -15.90 7.57
C LYS A 211 21.02 -16.33 9.02
N ARG A 212 21.08 -15.36 9.94
CA ARG A 212 21.26 -15.64 11.38
C ARG A 212 20.06 -16.38 11.97
N LYS A 213 18.83 -16.02 11.56
CA LYS A 213 17.60 -16.69 11.99
C LYS A 213 17.57 -18.15 11.53
N ILE A 214 17.90 -18.40 10.26
CA ILE A 214 18.04 -19.76 9.70
C ILE A 214 19.07 -20.56 10.51
N SER A 215 20.27 -20.04 10.70
CA SER A 215 21.33 -20.74 11.45
C SER A 215 20.93 -21.10 12.88
N ASN A 216 20.24 -20.19 13.58
CA ASN A 216 19.77 -20.44 14.94
C ASN A 216 18.69 -21.54 14.98
N LEU A 217 17.75 -21.52 14.03
CA LEU A 217 16.70 -22.53 13.94
C LEU A 217 17.24 -23.91 13.52
N CYS A 218 18.18 -23.98 12.57
CA CYS A 218 18.90 -25.20 12.22
C CYS A 218 19.55 -25.84 13.45
N LYS A 219 20.27 -25.05 14.25
CA LYS A 219 20.87 -25.53 15.51
C LYS A 219 19.82 -26.03 16.50
N LYS A 220 18.72 -25.28 16.66
CA LYS A 220 17.63 -25.63 17.59
C LYS A 220 16.93 -26.94 17.20
N LEU A 221 16.76 -27.18 15.90
CA LEU A 221 16.08 -28.34 15.34
C LEU A 221 17.02 -29.50 14.99
N ASN A 222 18.34 -29.34 15.19
CA ASN A 222 19.36 -30.29 14.77
C ASN A 222 19.27 -30.66 13.27
N ILE A 223 19.03 -29.65 12.42
CA ILE A 223 18.95 -29.78 10.96
C ILE A 223 20.23 -29.21 10.34
N ASP A 224 20.81 -29.96 9.41
CA ASP A 224 21.92 -29.48 8.59
C ASP A 224 21.43 -28.45 7.57
N MET A 225 22.11 -27.30 7.50
CA MET A 225 21.73 -26.20 6.61
C MET A 225 21.81 -26.60 5.14
N ASP A 226 22.72 -27.51 4.80
CA ASP A 226 22.94 -27.97 3.42
C ASP A 226 21.80 -28.89 2.93
N GLN A 227 20.96 -29.39 3.85
CA GLN A 227 19.79 -30.22 3.52
C GLN A 227 18.55 -29.38 3.19
N LEU A 228 18.58 -28.07 3.46
CA LEU A 228 17.43 -27.20 3.21
C LEU A 228 17.18 -27.03 1.72
N LYS A 229 15.91 -27.19 1.33
CA LYS A 229 15.43 -26.99 -0.03
C LYS A 229 14.27 -26.00 -0.04
N ALA A 230 14.21 -25.19 -1.09
CA ALA A 230 13.08 -24.29 -1.29
C ALA A 230 11.85 -25.12 -1.64
N SER A 231 10.68 -24.72 -1.14
CA SER A 231 9.44 -25.41 -1.48
C SER A 231 9.13 -25.32 -2.98
N GLU A 232 8.41 -26.29 -3.52
CA GLU A 232 8.05 -26.33 -4.94
C GLU A 232 7.33 -25.06 -5.40
N ILE A 233 6.42 -24.53 -4.57
CA ILE A 233 5.71 -23.28 -4.85
C ILE A 233 6.66 -22.09 -5.01
N VAL A 234 7.75 -22.05 -4.25
CA VAL A 234 8.77 -20.98 -4.32
C VAL A 234 9.63 -21.13 -5.56
N GLN A 235 10.02 -22.35 -5.91
CA GLN A 235 10.75 -22.61 -7.15
C GLN A 235 9.91 -22.20 -8.37
N LYS A 236 8.61 -22.54 -8.36
CA LYS A 236 7.67 -22.16 -9.41
C LYS A 236 7.45 -20.65 -9.49
N LEU A 237 7.30 -19.98 -8.34
CA LEU A 237 7.17 -18.52 -8.26
C LEU A 237 8.39 -17.82 -8.86
N LEU A 238 9.60 -18.25 -8.51
CA LEU A 238 10.83 -17.65 -9.04
C LEU A 238 10.93 -17.81 -10.56
N LYS A 239 10.62 -19.01 -11.08
CA LYS A 239 10.60 -19.26 -12.52
C LYS A 239 9.60 -18.35 -13.24
N ASN A 240 8.35 -18.31 -12.78
CA ASN A 240 7.30 -17.48 -13.40
C ASN A 240 7.66 -15.99 -13.34
N ASN A 241 8.25 -15.51 -12.23
CA ASN A 241 8.64 -14.11 -12.11
C ASN A 241 9.72 -13.72 -13.14
N ILE A 242 10.65 -14.62 -13.47
CA ILE A 242 11.66 -14.37 -14.52
C ILE A 242 10.96 -14.16 -15.87
N GLU A 243 10.05 -15.08 -16.23
CA GLU A 243 9.31 -15.04 -17.50
C GLU A 243 8.46 -13.75 -17.62
N ILE A 244 7.75 -13.35 -16.56
CA ILE A 244 6.93 -12.13 -16.55
C ILE A 244 7.79 -10.88 -16.67
N ARG A 245 8.92 -10.83 -15.95
CA ARG A 245 9.80 -9.66 -16.00
C ARG A 245 10.38 -9.47 -17.39
N GLU A 246 10.81 -10.55 -18.05
CA GLU A 246 11.29 -10.51 -19.43
C GLU A 246 10.21 -9.97 -20.37
N LEU A 247 8.98 -10.49 -20.27
CA LEU A 247 7.84 -10.06 -21.07
C LEU A 247 7.50 -8.58 -20.87
N GLU A 248 7.39 -8.12 -19.63
CA GLU A 248 7.05 -6.73 -19.32
C GLU A 248 8.15 -5.74 -19.72
N MET A 249 9.43 -6.11 -19.53
CA MET A 249 10.55 -5.28 -19.98
C MET A 249 10.55 -5.13 -21.50
N GLU A 250 10.27 -6.22 -22.23
CA GLU A 250 10.18 -6.19 -23.69
C GLU A 250 8.99 -5.35 -24.17
N ASN A 251 7.81 -5.51 -23.56
CA ASN A 251 6.64 -4.68 -23.84
C ASN A 251 6.93 -3.18 -23.58
N SER A 252 7.64 -2.88 -22.49
CA SER A 252 8.07 -1.52 -22.16
C SER A 252 9.07 -0.96 -23.17
N ARG A 253 9.96 -1.79 -23.71
CA ARG A 253 10.91 -1.41 -24.76
C ARG A 253 10.17 -1.07 -26.06
N ILE A 254 9.27 -1.94 -26.50
CA ILE A 254 8.45 -1.74 -27.71
C ILE A 254 7.59 -0.48 -27.59
N ALA A 255 6.94 -0.26 -26.44
CA ALA A 255 6.12 0.92 -26.19
C ALA A 255 6.95 2.22 -26.27
N ARG A 256 8.17 2.21 -25.72
CA ARG A 256 9.10 3.35 -25.81
C ARG A 256 9.53 3.61 -27.25
N GLU A 257 9.92 2.58 -28.00
CA GLU A 257 10.32 2.73 -29.41
C GLU A 257 9.17 3.25 -30.28
N SER A 258 7.95 2.76 -30.09
CA SER A 258 6.75 3.25 -30.76
C SER A 258 6.48 4.73 -30.46
N TYR A 259 6.63 5.15 -29.20
CA TYR A 259 6.47 6.55 -28.81
C TYR A 259 7.49 7.47 -29.50
N PHE A 260 8.77 7.09 -29.53
CA PHE A 260 9.80 7.89 -30.19
C PHE A 260 9.67 7.93 -31.71
N ASN A 261 9.20 6.85 -32.34
CA ASN A 261 8.94 6.83 -33.78
C ASN A 261 7.75 7.71 -34.18
N LYS A 262 6.80 7.97 -33.28
CA LYS A 262 5.69 8.92 -33.52
C LYS A 262 6.10 10.39 -33.37
N LEU A 263 7.27 10.66 -32.79
CA LEU A 263 7.81 12.02 -32.58
C LEU A 263 8.80 12.43 -33.68
N ARG A 264 9.12 11.54 -34.62
CA ARG A 264 9.93 11.80 -35.82
C ARG A 264 9.04 11.97 -37.03
#